data_AF-U4QU36-F1
#
_entry.id   AF-U4QU36-F1
#
_cell.length_a   1.000
_cell.length_b   1.000
_cell.length_c   1.000
_cell.angle_alpha   90.00
_cell.angle_beta   90.00
_cell.angle_gamma   90.00
#
_symmetry.space_group_name_H-M   'P 1'
#
loop_
_entity.id
_entity.type
_entity.pdbx_description
1 polymer ?
#
loop_
_entity_poly.entity_id
_entity_poly.type
_entity_poly.pdbx_seq_one_letter_code
_entity_poly.pdbx_strand_id
1 'polypeptide(L)'
;MKEKITDFDPAAYLDSEETIAEYLTAILEENDPDLLLSALSDVARARGMAQIAKDSGLGRESLYKALAPGAKPRFETIMKVMHALGVKLTVHA
;
A
#
# COMPACT_ATOMS: atom_id res chain seq x y z
N MET A 1 -1.12 26.24 26.48
CA MET A 1 -0.46 25.68 25.27
C MET A 1 -1.55 25.37 24.26
N LYS A 2 -1.39 25.74 22.98
CA LYS A 2 -2.26 25.22 21.91
C LYS A 2 -1.65 23.88 21.48
N GLU A 3 -2.42 22.81 21.57
CA GLU A 3 -2.00 21.51 21.04
C GLU A 3 -1.91 21.60 19.51
N LYS A 4 -0.85 21.03 18.94
CA LYS A 4 -0.65 20.94 17.49
C LYS A 4 -1.30 19.63 17.03
N ILE A 5 -2.43 19.75 16.35
CA ILE A 5 -3.10 18.60 15.70
C ILE A 5 -2.46 18.43 14.33
N THR A 6 -2.02 17.22 14.01
CA THR A 6 -1.51 16.82 12.70
C THR A 6 -2.41 15.75 12.11
N ASP A 7 -2.46 15.69 10.78
CA ASP A 7 -3.17 14.63 10.08
C ASP A 7 -2.52 13.27 10.39
N PHE A 8 -3.35 12.23 10.42
CA PHE A 8 -2.88 10.87 10.61
C PHE A 8 -2.27 10.35 9.29
N ASP A 9 -1.02 9.89 9.34
CA ASP A 9 -0.34 9.22 8.22
C ASP A 9 -0.04 7.76 8.59
N PRO A 10 -0.76 6.77 8.01
CA PRO A 10 -0.52 5.36 8.29
C PRO A 10 0.93 4.93 8.06
N ALA A 11 1.58 5.49 7.03
CA ALA A 11 2.95 5.13 6.65
C ALA A 11 3.98 5.35 7.77
N ALA A 12 3.70 6.25 8.73
CA ALA A 12 4.57 6.50 9.88
C ALA A 12 4.57 5.36 10.92
N TYR A 13 3.59 4.45 10.85
CA TYR A 13 3.40 3.36 11.82
C TYR A 13 3.55 1.97 11.19
N LEU A 14 3.86 1.89 9.89
CA LEU A 14 4.07 0.62 9.17
C LEU A 14 5.55 0.20 9.25
N ASP A 15 6.04 0.00 10.47
CA ASP A 15 7.46 -0.21 10.79
C ASP A 15 7.87 -1.69 10.92
N SER A 16 6.90 -2.62 10.89
CA SER A 16 7.13 -4.05 10.95
C SER A 16 6.34 -4.83 9.88
N GLU A 17 6.86 -6.00 9.51
CA GLU A 17 6.20 -6.90 8.56
C GLU A 17 4.83 -7.38 9.09
N GLU A 18 4.71 -7.60 10.39
CA GLU A 18 3.47 -8.02 11.06
C GLU A 18 2.42 -6.91 10.99
N THR A 19 2.79 -5.67 11.35
CA THR A 19 1.87 -4.52 11.28
C THR A 19 1.41 -4.25 9.85
N ILE A 20 2.29 -4.41 8.85
CA ILE A 20 1.92 -4.27 7.44
C ILE A 20 0.92 -5.35 7.02
N ALA A 21 1.13 -6.60 7.45
CA ALA A 21 0.22 -7.71 7.13
C ALA A 21 -1.15 -7.54 7.79
N GLU A 22 -1.20 -7.14 9.06
CA GLU A 22 -2.46 -6.85 9.78
C GLU A 22 -3.20 -5.68 9.14
N TYR A 23 -2.47 -4.59 8.83
CA TYR A 23 -3.04 -3.42 8.16
C TYR A 23 -3.66 -3.78 6.81
N LEU A 24 -2.94 -4.49 5.95
CA LEU A 24 -3.47 -4.89 4.64
C LEU A 24 -4.61 -5.89 4.76
N THR A 25 -4.58 -6.78 5.76
CA THR A 25 -5.69 -7.71 6.04
C THR A 25 -6.96 -6.95 6.41
N ALA A 26 -6.88 -6.02 7.36
CA ALA A 26 -8.02 -5.20 7.76
C ALA A 26 -8.58 -4.40 6.58
N ILE A 27 -7.72 -3.84 5.73
CA ILE A 27 -8.14 -3.10 4.53
C ILE A 27 -8.85 -4.01 3.51
N LEU A 28 -8.39 -5.25 3.34
CA LEU A 28 -9.04 -6.22 2.44
C LEU A 28 -10.43 -6.64 2.95
N GLU A 29 -10.65 -6.69 4.27
CA GLU A 29 -11.95 -7.00 4.88
C GLU A 29 -13.03 -5.95 4.59
N GLU A 30 -12.64 -4.68 4.42
CA GLU A 30 -13.56 -3.58 4.06
C GLU A 30 -14.11 -3.70 2.63
N ASN A 31 -13.49 -4.55 1.78
CA ASN A 31 -13.92 -4.80 0.41
C ASN A 31 -14.06 -3.52 -0.45
N ASP A 32 -13.18 -2.54 -0.20
CA ASP A 32 -13.10 -1.28 -0.94
C ASP A 32 -11.80 -1.23 -1.77
N PRO A 33 -11.89 -1.24 -3.12
CA PRO A 33 -10.72 -1.16 -3.99
C PRO A 33 -9.89 0.11 -3.80
N ASP A 34 -10.50 1.27 -3.59
CA ASP A 34 -9.76 2.53 -3.44
C ASP A 34 -9.01 2.56 -2.11
N LEU A 35 -9.59 1.97 -1.07
CA LEU A 35 -8.94 1.80 0.21
C LEU A 35 -7.73 0.85 0.10
N LEU A 36 -7.86 -0.24 -0.66
CA LEU A 36 -6.73 -1.13 -0.96
C LEU A 36 -5.61 -0.38 -1.72
N LEU A 37 -5.93 0.44 -2.71
CA LEU A 37 -4.93 1.23 -3.43
C LEU A 37 -4.20 2.21 -2.50
N SER A 38 -4.94 2.89 -1.63
CA SER A 38 -4.35 3.78 -0.62
C SER A 38 -3.42 3.02 0.31
N ALA A 39 -3.84 1.87 0.83
CA ALA A 39 -3.03 1.07 1.75
C ALA A 39 -1.75 0.55 1.09
N LEU A 40 -1.82 0.08 -0.16
CA LEU A 40 -0.62 -0.31 -0.91
C LEU A 40 0.33 0.88 -1.14
N SER A 41 -0.21 2.09 -1.35
CA SER A 41 0.59 3.31 -1.42
C SER A 41 1.28 3.62 -0.09
N ASP A 42 0.55 3.49 1.02
CA ASP A 42 1.05 3.74 2.37
C ASP A 42 2.21 2.81 2.73
N VAL A 43 2.06 1.50 2.47
CA VAL A 43 3.13 0.52 2.66
C VAL A 43 4.31 0.80 1.73
N ALA A 44 4.06 1.17 0.47
CA ALA A 44 5.13 1.53 -0.46
C ALA A 44 5.90 2.79 -0.02
N ARG A 45 5.22 3.76 0.59
CA ARG A 45 5.85 4.95 1.19
C ARG A 45 6.69 4.56 2.40
N ALA A 46 6.17 3.71 3.30
CA ALA A 46 6.88 3.24 4.49
C ALA A 46 8.17 2.47 4.15
N ARG A 47 8.14 1.60 3.13
CA ARG A 47 9.31 0.81 2.68
C ARG A 47 10.25 1.55 1.74
N GLY A 48 9.83 2.70 1.22
CA GLY A 48 10.59 3.48 0.25
C GLY A 48 10.14 3.26 -1.19
N MET A 49 9.43 4.26 -1.72
CA MET A 49 8.81 4.23 -3.06
C MET A 49 9.78 3.90 -4.20
N ALA A 50 11.04 4.35 -4.11
CA ALA A 50 12.05 4.09 -5.14
C ALA A 50 12.42 2.61 -5.24
N GLN A 51 12.51 1.92 -4.10
CA GLN A 51 12.82 0.49 -4.05
C GLN A 51 11.64 -0.32 -4.59
N ILE A 52 10.42 0.01 -4.18
CA ILE A 52 9.21 -0.68 -4.65
C ILE A 52 8.99 -0.51 -6.15
N ALA A 53 9.23 0.68 -6.70
CA ALA A 53 9.19 0.90 -8.14
C ALA A 53 10.17 -0.03 -8.89
N LYS A 54 11.42 -0.11 -8.40
CA LYS A 54 12.44 -0.99 -8.97
C LYS A 54 12.02 -2.46 -8.90
N ASP A 55 11.57 -2.93 -7.75
CA ASP A 55 11.26 -4.35 -7.51
C ASP A 55 9.97 -4.81 -8.20
N SER A 56 9.00 -3.90 -8.38
CA SER A 56 7.78 -4.17 -9.14
C SER A 56 7.97 -4.07 -10.67
N GLY A 57 9.12 -3.54 -11.12
CA GLY A 57 9.37 -3.24 -12.53
C GLY A 57 8.54 -2.06 -13.07
N LEU A 58 8.01 -1.21 -12.19
CA LEU A 58 7.22 -0.03 -12.52
C LEU A 58 8.07 1.24 -12.40
N GLY A 59 7.82 2.24 -13.23
CA GLY A 59 8.34 3.59 -12.98
C GLY A 59 7.68 4.20 -11.73
N ARG A 60 8.41 5.03 -10.96
CA ARG A 60 7.85 5.73 -9.77
C ARG A 60 6.55 6.48 -10.08
N GLU A 61 6.52 7.21 -11.20
CA GLU A 61 5.32 7.94 -11.64
C GLU A 61 4.16 6.99 -11.97
N SER A 62 4.44 5.88 -12.65
CA SER A 62 3.44 4.84 -12.95
C SER A 62 2.91 4.20 -11.67
N LEU A 63 3.76 3.98 -10.67
CA LEU A 63 3.36 3.44 -9.38
C LEU A 63 2.43 4.40 -8.63
N TYR A 64 2.77 5.69 -8.55
CA TYR A 64 1.87 6.70 -7.97
C TYR A 64 0.52 6.77 -8.69
N LYS A 65 0.51 6.72 -10.03
CA LYS A 65 -0.73 6.73 -10.81
C LYS A 65 -1.56 5.46 -10.62
N ALA A 66 -0.90 4.32 -10.49
CA ALA A 66 -1.56 3.02 -10.31
C ALA A 66 -2.21 2.88 -8.92
N LEU A 67 -1.65 3.53 -7.90
CA LEU A 67 -2.12 3.46 -6.51
C LEU A 67 -2.91 4.70 -6.07
N ALA A 68 -3.23 5.61 -6.99
CA ALA A 68 -4.06 6.77 -6.69
C ALA A 68 -5.53 6.36 -6.47
N PRO A 69 -6.28 7.03 -5.58
CA PRO A 69 -7.72 6.81 -5.45
C PRO A 69 -8.45 6.98 -6.79
N GLY A 70 -9.39 6.06 -7.08
CA GLY A 70 -10.13 6.02 -8.34
C GLY A 70 -9.36 5.43 -9.53
N ALA A 71 -8.11 5.03 -9.34
CA ALA A 71 -7.36 4.36 -10.39
C ALA A 71 -7.94 2.97 -10.69
N LYS A 72 -7.73 2.50 -11.92
CA LYS A 72 -8.14 1.17 -12.36
C LYS A 72 -6.93 0.37 -12.85
N PRO A 73 -5.97 0.06 -11.96
CA PRO A 73 -4.83 -0.76 -12.33
C PRO A 73 -5.31 -2.17 -12.75
N ARG A 74 -4.60 -2.77 -13.69
CA ARG A 74 -4.84 -4.19 -14.00
C ARG A 74 -4.45 -5.03 -12.78
N PHE A 75 -5.14 -6.15 -12.57
CA PHE A 75 -4.82 -7.06 -11.47
C PHE A 75 -3.35 -7.50 -11.47
N GLU A 76 -2.75 -7.71 -12.64
CA GLU A 76 -1.31 -8.00 -12.77
C GLU A 76 -0.42 -6.91 -12.14
N THR A 77 -0.81 -5.64 -12.26
CA THR A 77 -0.10 -4.52 -11.63
C THR A 77 -0.18 -4.62 -10.12
N ILE A 78 -1.36 -4.91 -9.56
CA ILE A 78 -1.54 -5.13 -8.12
C ILE A 78 -0.65 -6.27 -7.63
N MET A 79 -0.67 -7.42 -8.33
CA MET A 79 0.16 -8.57 -7.98
C MET A 79 1.66 -8.25 -7.98
N LYS A 80 2.16 -7.47 -8.96
CA LYS A 80 3.55 -7.02 -8.98
C LYS A 80 3.90 -6.12 -7.81
N VAL A 81 3.00 -5.20 -7.45
CA VAL A 81 3.19 -4.31 -6.30
C VAL A 81 3.19 -5.11 -5.00
N MET A 82 2.23 -5.99 -4.78
CA MET A 82 2.17 -6.84 -3.58
C MET A 82 3.43 -7.71 -3.43
N HIS A 83 3.91 -8.30 -4.54
CA HIS A 83 5.17 -9.05 -4.53
C HIS A 83 6.37 -8.17 -4.17
N ALA A 84 6.47 -6.96 -4.73
CA ALA A 84 7.53 -6.00 -4.42
C ALA A 84 7.48 -5.52 -2.96
N LEU A 85 6.29 -5.45 -2.37
CA LEU A 85 6.08 -5.15 -0.96
C LEU A 85 6.37 -6.34 -0.04
N GLY A 86 6.70 -7.52 -0.58
CA GLY A 86 6.99 -8.72 0.23
C GLY A 86 5.77 -9.40 0.83
N VAL A 87 4.55 -9.03 0.42
CA VAL A 87 3.29 -9.57 0.97
C VAL A 87 2.67 -10.61 0.04
N LYS A 88 1.82 -11.47 0.60
CA LYS A 88 1.12 -12.55 -0.14
C LYS A 88 -0.38 -12.48 0.12
N LEU A 89 -1.17 -12.64 -0.93
CA LEU A 89 -2.61 -12.87 -0.79
C LEU A 89 -2.87 -14.29 -0.30
N THR A 90 -3.76 -14.41 0.69
CA THR A 90 -4.23 -15.68 1.25
C THR A 90 -5.73 -15.80 1.04
N VAL A 91 -6.22 -17.04 0.95
CA VAL A 91 -7.64 -17.35 0.78
C VAL A 91 -8.15 -17.98 2.08
N HIS A 92 -9.26 -17.45 2.59
CA HIS A 92 -9.93 -17.90 3.81
C HIS A 92 -11.38 -18.28 3.47
N ALA A 93 -11.98 -19.19 4.23
CA ALA A 93 -13.35 -19.68 4.06
C ALA A 93 -14.24 -19.26 5.24
#